data_AF-W8F485-F1
#
_entry.id   AF-W8F485-F1
#
_cell.length_a   1.000
_cell.length_b   1.000
_cell.length_c   1.000
_cell.angle_alpha   90.00
_cell.angle_beta   90.00
_cell.angle_gamma   90.00
#
_symmetry.space_group_name_H-M   'P 1'
#
loop_
_entity.id
_entity.type
_entity.pdbx_description
1 polymer ?
#
loop_
_entity_poly.entity_id
_entity_poly.type
_entity_poly.pdbx_seq_one_letter_code
_entity_poly.pdbx_strand_id
1 'polypeptide(L)'
;MIHEEQLAAALDLTPAAFREQFGSKAELLLAVTQRNLLRQRQEHEQLFANLATPAECLLALLHHSLHELRRSPHHDYHVMRARFPESWQHIQEYLINYSQPLLVRLLQEGIQEGQFRADVDARAIAHVILAQFSLVLNEQFFPPEQVNLADVYRNIFAPYVRGLCTTAGLRLVGPLFERM
;
A
#
# COMPACT_ATOMS: atom_id res chain seq x y z
N MET A 1 4.77 21.92 10.27
CA MET A 1 3.61 21.06 10.60
C MET A 1 2.35 21.88 10.40
N ILE A 2 1.31 21.29 9.81
CA ILE A 2 0.04 22.00 9.55
C ILE A 2 -0.74 22.16 10.88
N HIS A 3 -1.17 23.38 11.17
CA HIS A 3 -2.01 23.73 12.32
C HIS A 3 -3.51 23.54 12.03
N GLU A 4 -4.33 23.40 13.08
CA GLU A 4 -5.78 23.21 12.92
C GLU A 4 -6.45 24.39 12.22
N GLU A 5 -5.99 25.64 12.41
CA GLU A 5 -6.55 26.78 11.68
C GLU A 5 -6.34 26.65 10.16
N GLN A 6 -5.20 26.09 9.75
CA GLN A 6 -4.90 25.86 8.33
C GLN A 6 -5.75 24.72 7.75
N LEU A 7 -6.03 23.69 8.55
CA LEU A 7 -6.96 22.61 8.15
C LEU A 7 -8.39 23.10 8.05
N ALA A 8 -8.85 23.90 9.02
CA ALA A 8 -10.17 24.51 8.99
C ALA A 8 -10.33 25.40 7.75
N ALA A 9 -9.35 26.26 7.47
CA ALA A 9 -9.35 27.12 6.28
C ALA A 9 -9.36 26.31 4.97
N ALA A 10 -8.59 25.23 4.87
CA ALA A 10 -8.58 24.36 3.69
C ALA A 10 -9.90 23.58 3.47
N LEU A 11 -10.74 23.49 4.50
CA LEU A 11 -12.08 22.87 4.44
C LEU A 11 -13.21 23.91 4.34
N ASP A 12 -12.87 25.19 4.13
CA ASP A 12 -13.82 26.31 4.15
C ASP A 12 -14.61 26.41 5.47
N LEU A 13 -13.97 26.08 6.60
CA LEU A 13 -14.55 26.10 7.94
C LEU A 13 -13.89 27.15 8.84
N THR A 14 -14.64 27.63 9.83
CA THR A 14 -14.06 28.34 10.98
C THR A 14 -13.38 27.34 11.92
N PRO A 15 -12.39 27.75 12.74
CA PRO A 15 -11.80 26.86 13.74
C PRO A 15 -12.83 26.27 14.72
N ALA A 16 -13.88 27.02 15.04
CA ALA A 16 -14.98 26.53 15.89
C ALA A 16 -15.78 25.43 15.18
N ALA A 17 -16.19 25.66 13.92
CA ALA A 17 -16.90 24.67 13.12
C ALA A 17 -16.07 23.40 12.86
N PHE A 18 -14.76 23.55 12.66
CA PHE A 18 -13.84 22.42 12.53
C PHE A 18 -13.83 21.54 13.79
N ARG A 19 -13.70 22.15 14.98
CA ARG A 19 -13.71 21.41 16.25
C ARG A 19 -15.08 20.80 16.54
N GLU A 20 -16.16 21.48 16.19
CA GLU A 20 -17.51 20.93 16.32
C GLU A 20 -17.71 19.70 15.43
N GLN A 21 -17.22 19.74 14.19
CA GLN A 21 -17.41 18.67 13.23
C GLN A 21 -16.45 17.49 13.41
N PHE A 22 -15.18 17.77 13.73
CA PHE A 22 -14.11 16.77 13.72
C PHE A 22 -13.38 16.61 15.04
N GLY A 23 -13.68 17.43 16.05
CA GLY A 23 -12.98 17.45 17.33
C GLY A 23 -11.58 18.03 17.21
N SER A 24 -10.61 17.18 16.84
CA SER A 24 -9.20 17.56 16.72
C SER A 24 -8.59 17.11 15.39
N LYS A 25 -7.41 17.64 15.06
CA LYS A 25 -6.62 17.13 13.93
C LYS A 25 -6.33 15.63 14.04
N ALA A 26 -6.12 15.11 15.25
CA ALA A 26 -5.86 13.68 15.45
C ALA A 26 -7.10 12.83 15.14
N GLU A 27 -8.27 13.27 15.59
CA GLU A 27 -9.56 12.62 15.31
C GLU A 27 -9.92 12.67 13.82
N LEU A 28 -9.70 13.83 13.16
CA LEU A 28 -9.84 13.93 11.72
C LEU A 28 -8.93 12.94 10.98
N LEU A 29 -7.64 12.90 11.35
CA LEU A 29 -6.68 12.00 10.71
C LEU A 29 -7.06 10.53 10.91
N LEU A 30 -7.52 10.17 12.10
CA LEU A 30 -8.03 8.85 12.41
C LEU A 30 -9.21 8.47 11.51
N ALA A 31 -10.22 9.32 11.42
CA ALA A 31 -11.41 9.09 10.59
C ALA A 31 -11.05 8.96 9.11
N VAL A 32 -10.16 9.82 8.60
CA VAL A 32 -9.66 9.75 7.22
C VAL A 32 -8.88 8.46 6.99
N THR A 33 -8.03 8.04 7.94
CA THR A 33 -7.27 6.79 7.86
C THR A 33 -8.20 5.60 7.74
N GLN A 34 -9.17 5.47 8.65
CA GLN A 34 -10.14 4.36 8.62
C GLN A 34 -10.95 4.33 7.32
N ARG A 35 -11.41 5.50 6.84
CA ARG A 35 -12.13 5.61 5.56
C ARG A 35 -11.26 5.20 4.37
N ASN A 36 -9.98 5.60 4.35
CA ASN A 36 -9.05 5.25 3.28
C ASN A 36 -8.75 3.74 3.26
N LEU A 37 -8.56 3.11 4.42
CA LEU A 37 -8.33 1.67 4.52
C LEU A 37 -9.56 0.86 4.05
N LEU A 38 -10.76 1.31 4.40
CA LEU A 38 -12.00 0.70 3.92
C LEU A 38 -12.16 0.87 2.40
N ARG A 39 -11.92 2.07 1.87
CA ARG A 39 -11.94 2.35 0.43
C ARG A 39 -10.96 1.45 -0.32
N GLN A 40 -9.71 1.37 0.14
CA GLN A 40 -8.68 0.53 -0.49
C GLN A 40 -9.11 -0.93 -0.56
N ARG A 41 -9.74 -1.46 0.50
CA ARG A 41 -10.26 -2.83 0.47
C ARG A 41 -11.33 -3.03 -0.61
N GLN A 42 -12.26 -2.09 -0.75
CA GLN A 42 -13.30 -2.15 -1.79
C GLN A 42 -12.69 -2.04 -3.19
N GLU A 43 -11.68 -1.18 -3.37
CA GLU A 43 -10.96 -1.04 -4.62
C GLU A 43 -10.21 -2.31 -5.00
N HIS A 44 -9.58 -3.02 -4.04
CA HIS A 44 -8.98 -4.32 -4.29
C HIS A 44 -10.02 -5.37 -4.70
N GLU A 45 -11.18 -5.41 -4.03
CA GLU A 45 -12.27 -6.34 -4.40
C GLU A 45 -12.76 -6.10 -5.84
N GLN A 46 -12.91 -4.84 -6.25
CA GLN A 46 -13.25 -4.45 -7.62
C GLN A 46 -12.14 -4.77 -8.62
N LEU A 47 -10.88 -4.57 -8.22
CA LEU A 47 -9.70 -4.85 -9.04
C LEU A 47 -9.64 -6.34 -9.39
N PHE A 48 -9.90 -7.22 -8.42
CA PHE A 48 -9.86 -8.67 -8.62
C PHE A 48 -11.04 -9.20 -9.42
N ALA A 49 -12.19 -8.51 -9.43
CA ALA A 49 -13.36 -8.95 -10.19
C ALA A 49 -13.09 -9.11 -11.70
N ASN A 50 -12.05 -8.44 -12.22
CA ASN A 50 -11.70 -8.43 -13.65
C ASN A 50 -10.41 -9.20 -13.98
N LEU A 51 -9.80 -9.90 -13.01
CA LEU A 51 -8.53 -10.60 -13.19
C LEU A 51 -8.74 -12.11 -13.11
N ALA A 52 -8.00 -12.85 -13.93
CA ALA A 52 -8.23 -14.28 -14.10
C ALA A 52 -7.30 -15.13 -13.22
N THR A 53 -6.16 -14.60 -12.80
CA THR A 53 -5.11 -15.39 -12.14
C THR A 53 -4.52 -14.73 -10.88
N PRO A 54 -4.08 -15.52 -9.88
CA PRO A 54 -3.40 -14.99 -8.70
C PRO A 54 -2.16 -14.13 -9.01
N ALA A 55 -1.41 -14.47 -10.06
CA ALA A 55 -0.26 -13.68 -10.50
C ALA A 55 -0.65 -12.28 -11.03
N GLU A 56 -1.72 -12.20 -11.81
CA GLU A 56 -2.27 -10.90 -12.25
C GLU A 56 -2.79 -10.09 -11.06
N CYS A 57 -3.50 -10.72 -10.11
CA CYS A 57 -3.98 -10.08 -8.89
C CYS A 57 -2.84 -9.49 -8.05
N LEU A 58 -1.73 -10.22 -7.87
CA LEU A 58 -0.57 -9.71 -7.13
C LEU A 58 0.05 -8.49 -7.82
N LEU A 59 0.24 -8.53 -9.14
CA LEU A 59 0.80 -7.39 -9.87
C LEU A 59 -0.13 -6.19 -9.91
N ALA A 60 -1.45 -6.44 -10.03
CA ALA A 60 -2.45 -5.40 -9.94
C ALA A 60 -2.46 -4.72 -8.56
N LEU A 61 -2.29 -5.47 -7.46
CA LEU A 61 -2.12 -4.90 -6.12
C LEU A 61 -0.89 -3.99 -6.05
N LEU A 62 0.24 -4.42 -6.59
CA LEU A 62 1.47 -3.62 -6.59
C LEU A 62 1.29 -2.32 -7.39
N HIS A 63 0.69 -2.38 -8.57
CA HIS A 63 0.33 -1.19 -9.34
C HIS A 63 -0.62 -0.25 -8.58
N HIS A 64 -1.67 -0.79 -7.99
CA HIS A 64 -2.63 -0.02 -7.22
C HIS A 64 -1.93 0.69 -6.06
N SER A 65 -1.07 -0.01 -5.32
CA SER A 65 -0.33 0.58 -4.21
C SER A 65 0.68 1.66 -4.65
N LEU A 66 1.32 1.51 -5.81
CA LEU A 66 2.16 2.57 -6.40
C LEU A 66 1.31 3.79 -6.81
N HIS A 67 0.11 3.57 -7.32
CA HIS A 67 -0.82 4.65 -7.64
C HIS A 67 -1.24 5.41 -6.37
N GLU A 68 -1.60 4.69 -5.31
CA GLU A 68 -1.94 5.30 -4.02
C GLU A 68 -0.77 6.10 -3.44
N LEU A 69 0.45 5.59 -3.57
CA LEU A 69 1.66 6.31 -3.16
C LEU A 69 1.83 7.63 -3.90
N ARG A 70 1.57 7.64 -5.22
CA ARG A 70 1.65 8.85 -6.05
C ARG A 70 0.54 9.87 -5.75
N ARG A 71 -0.63 9.42 -5.29
CA ARG A 71 -1.73 10.31 -4.91
C ARG A 71 -1.48 11.05 -3.60
N SER A 72 -0.55 10.55 -2.78
CA SER A 72 -0.20 11.17 -1.51
C SER A 72 1.32 11.40 -1.37
N PRO A 73 1.90 12.28 -2.20
CA PRO A 73 3.35 12.49 -2.27
C PRO A 73 3.95 13.13 -1.00
N HIS A 74 3.11 13.53 -0.04
CA HIS A 74 3.52 14.18 1.21
C HIS A 74 3.11 13.40 2.47
N HIS A 75 2.85 12.08 2.33
CA HIS A 75 2.56 11.24 3.50
C HIS A 75 3.84 11.01 4.32
N ASP A 76 4.05 11.84 5.32
CA ASP A 76 5.13 11.64 6.29
C ASP A 76 4.71 10.57 7.30
N TYR A 77 4.94 9.31 6.94
CA TYR A 77 4.67 8.16 7.80
C TYR A 77 5.51 8.19 9.08
N HIS A 78 6.65 8.89 9.08
CA HIS A 78 7.48 9.05 10.27
C HIS A 78 6.78 9.96 11.30
N VAL A 79 6.20 11.07 10.86
CA VAL A 79 5.35 11.94 11.68
C VAL A 79 4.08 11.22 12.11
N MET A 80 3.43 10.47 11.21
CA MET A 80 2.23 9.69 11.56
C MET A 80 2.51 8.72 12.70
N ARG A 81 3.58 7.91 12.59
CA ARG A 81 4.01 6.97 13.63
C ARG A 81 4.38 7.67 14.94
N ALA A 82 5.09 8.80 14.88
CA ALA A 82 5.61 9.48 16.06
C ALA A 82 4.56 10.34 16.80
N ARG A 83 3.57 10.91 16.08
CA ARG A 83 2.64 11.92 16.61
C ARG A 83 1.18 11.50 16.60
N PHE A 84 0.82 10.47 15.84
CA PHE A 84 -0.55 9.99 15.69
C PHE A 84 -0.62 8.46 15.84
N PRO A 85 -0.24 7.92 17.03
CA PRO A 85 -0.08 6.48 17.25
C PRO A 85 -1.36 5.67 17.01
N GLU A 86 -2.53 6.24 17.27
CA GLU A 86 -3.82 5.57 17.03
C GLU A 86 -4.10 5.37 15.54
N SER A 87 -3.91 6.41 14.71
CA SER A 87 -4.03 6.28 13.26
C SER A 87 -2.98 5.30 12.71
N TRP A 88 -1.75 5.32 13.24
CA TRP A 88 -0.71 4.38 12.88
C TRP A 88 -1.08 2.93 13.24
N GLN A 89 -1.65 2.71 14.42
CA GLN A 89 -2.11 1.39 14.86
C GLN A 89 -3.14 0.80 13.90
N HIS A 90 -4.11 1.59 13.43
CA HIS A 90 -5.08 1.11 12.43
C HIS A 90 -4.44 0.69 11.11
N ILE A 91 -3.39 1.40 10.66
CA ILE A 91 -2.61 0.97 9.49
C ILE A 91 -1.96 -0.38 9.78
N GLN A 92 -1.30 -0.54 10.93
CA GLN A 92 -0.64 -1.80 11.30
C GLN A 92 -1.64 -2.97 11.39
N GLU A 93 -2.78 -2.75 12.02
CA GLU A 93 -3.86 -3.73 12.11
C GLU A 93 -4.39 -4.11 10.73
N TYR A 94 -4.53 -3.15 9.82
CA TYR A 94 -4.95 -3.43 8.45
C TYR A 94 -3.91 -4.27 7.69
N LEU A 95 -2.62 -3.97 7.83
CA LEU A 95 -1.54 -4.76 7.22
C LEU A 95 -1.56 -6.21 7.72
N ILE A 96 -1.77 -6.42 9.02
CA ILE A 96 -1.79 -7.75 9.65
C ILE A 96 -3.09 -8.51 9.33
N ASN A 97 -4.24 -7.87 9.47
CA ASN A 97 -5.54 -8.55 9.44
C ASN A 97 -6.14 -8.64 8.04
N TYR A 98 -5.69 -7.83 7.10
CA TYR A 98 -6.19 -7.82 5.72
C TYR A 98 -5.07 -8.05 4.69
N SER A 99 -4.06 -7.18 4.63
CA SER A 99 -3.07 -7.22 3.54
C SER A 99 -2.24 -8.51 3.57
N GLN A 100 -1.78 -8.93 4.75
CA GLN A 100 -0.99 -10.16 4.89
C GLN A 100 -1.80 -11.41 4.49
N PRO A 101 -2.99 -11.69 5.05
CA PRO A 101 -3.81 -12.82 4.62
C PRO A 101 -4.12 -12.83 3.13
N LEU A 102 -4.40 -11.66 2.54
CA LEU A 102 -4.64 -11.52 1.11
C LEU A 102 -3.42 -11.93 0.29
N LEU A 103 -2.23 -11.42 0.62
CA LEU A 103 -0.98 -11.78 -0.05
C LEU A 103 -0.69 -13.27 0.08
N VAL A 104 -0.82 -13.84 1.28
CA VAL A 104 -0.62 -15.28 1.51
C VAL A 104 -1.55 -16.11 0.64
N ARG A 105 -2.84 -15.74 0.56
CA ARG A 105 -3.81 -16.44 -0.28
C ARG A 105 -3.39 -16.43 -1.76
N LEU A 106 -3.10 -15.24 -2.31
CA LEU A 106 -2.69 -15.10 -3.71
C LEU A 106 -1.42 -15.90 -4.03
N LEU A 107 -0.44 -15.89 -3.11
CA LEU A 107 0.79 -16.64 -3.27
C LEU A 107 0.53 -18.15 -3.22
N GLN A 108 -0.30 -18.64 -2.30
CA GLN A 108 -0.65 -20.06 -2.21
C GLN A 108 -1.40 -20.54 -3.45
N GLU A 109 -2.42 -19.80 -3.89
CA GLU A 109 -3.20 -20.11 -5.10
C GLU A 109 -2.28 -20.10 -6.34
N GLY A 110 -1.42 -19.07 -6.48
CA GLY A 110 -0.49 -18.99 -7.60
C GLY A 110 0.59 -20.08 -7.59
N ILE A 111 1.00 -20.60 -6.43
CA ILE A 111 1.87 -21.78 -6.33
C ILE A 111 1.12 -23.03 -6.79
N GLN A 112 -0.12 -23.23 -6.32
CA GLN A 112 -0.96 -24.37 -6.71
C GLN A 112 -1.24 -24.40 -8.21
N GLU A 113 -1.45 -23.22 -8.81
CA GLU A 113 -1.70 -23.05 -10.24
C GLU A 113 -0.39 -23.03 -11.08
N GLY A 114 0.78 -23.19 -10.45
CA GLY A 114 2.08 -23.22 -11.14
C GLY A 114 2.54 -21.87 -11.71
N GLN A 115 1.95 -20.76 -11.26
CA GLN A 115 2.28 -19.39 -11.66
C GLN A 115 3.47 -18.83 -10.87
N PHE A 116 3.59 -19.23 -9.60
CA PHE A 116 4.72 -18.93 -8.74
C PHE A 116 5.54 -20.19 -8.46
N ARG A 117 6.82 -20.01 -8.13
CA ARG A 117 7.72 -21.12 -7.81
C ARG A 117 7.23 -21.88 -6.58
N ALA A 118 7.29 -23.20 -6.61
CA ALA A 118 6.84 -24.06 -5.52
C ALA A 118 7.85 -24.22 -4.37
N ASP A 119 9.08 -23.73 -4.53
CA ASP A 119 10.16 -23.84 -3.55
C ASP A 119 10.23 -22.66 -2.57
N VAL A 120 9.20 -21.81 -2.54
CA VAL A 120 9.10 -20.66 -1.63
C VAL A 120 7.99 -20.85 -0.60
N ASP A 121 8.18 -20.29 0.59
CA ASP A 121 7.15 -20.24 1.62
C ASP A 121 6.26 -19.01 1.42
N ALA A 122 4.98 -19.21 1.09
CA ALA A 122 4.04 -18.12 0.81
C ALA A 122 3.90 -17.11 1.95
N ARG A 123 3.98 -17.56 3.22
CA ARG A 123 3.88 -16.68 4.39
C ARG A 123 5.15 -15.84 4.55
N ALA A 124 6.32 -16.41 4.30
CA ALA A 124 7.59 -15.68 4.31
C ALA A 124 7.62 -14.63 3.19
N ILE A 125 7.21 -15.01 1.98
CA ILE A 125 7.15 -14.09 0.82
C ILE A 125 6.17 -12.94 1.09
N ALA A 126 4.99 -13.22 1.65
CA ALA A 126 4.03 -12.17 2.02
C ALA A 126 4.63 -11.18 3.03
N HIS A 127 5.35 -11.66 4.05
CA HIS A 127 6.06 -10.78 5.00
C HIS A 127 7.13 -9.93 4.30
N VAL A 128 7.92 -10.52 3.40
CA VAL A 128 8.97 -9.79 2.67
C VAL A 128 8.37 -8.68 1.80
N ILE A 129 7.24 -8.94 1.12
CA ILE A 129 6.51 -7.92 0.34
C ILE A 129 6.11 -6.74 1.24
N LEU A 130 5.51 -7.01 2.40
CA LEU A 130 5.11 -5.95 3.35
C LEU A 130 6.30 -5.19 3.94
N ALA A 131 7.42 -5.89 4.19
CA ALA A 131 8.65 -5.27 4.64
C ALA A 131 9.26 -4.36 3.56
N GLN A 132 9.21 -4.78 2.29
CA GLN A 132 9.65 -3.96 1.15
C GLN A 132 8.82 -2.68 1.01
N PHE A 133 7.51 -2.72 1.27
CA PHE A 133 6.69 -1.50 1.33
C PHE A 133 7.19 -0.52 2.38
N SER A 134 7.48 -1.01 3.58
CA SER A 134 8.03 -0.19 4.67
C SER A 134 9.43 0.35 4.32
N LEU A 135 10.23 -0.43 3.60
CA LEU A 135 11.56 -0.04 3.12
C LEU A 135 11.47 1.08 2.08
N VAL A 136 10.56 1.00 1.10
CA VAL A 136 10.34 2.06 0.10
C VAL A 136 10.05 3.39 0.78
N LEU A 137 9.21 3.39 1.82
CA LEU A 137 8.80 4.60 2.56
C LEU A 137 9.86 5.13 3.53
N ASN A 138 11.02 4.49 3.63
CA ASN A 138 12.05 4.89 4.58
C ASN A 138 12.98 5.94 3.97
N GLU A 139 12.72 7.21 4.30
CA GLU A 139 13.50 8.37 3.86
C GLU A 139 14.97 8.35 4.30
N GLN A 140 15.34 7.55 5.32
CA GLN A 140 16.75 7.37 5.68
C GLN A 140 17.53 6.59 4.61
N PHE A 141 16.85 5.67 3.92
CA PHE A 141 17.44 4.89 2.82
C PHE A 141 17.18 5.55 1.46
N PHE A 142 16.03 6.20 1.30
CA PHE A 142 15.56 6.78 0.04
C PHE A 142 15.15 8.24 0.24
N PRO A 143 16.11 9.16 0.43
CA PRO A 143 15.80 10.57 0.65
C PRO A 143 15.13 11.19 -0.58
N PRO A 144 13.97 11.88 -0.42
CA PRO A 144 13.15 12.35 -1.53
C PRO A 144 13.85 13.41 -2.41
N GLU A 145 14.89 14.07 -1.91
CA GLU A 145 15.70 15.02 -2.68
C GLU A 145 16.63 14.34 -3.70
N GLN A 146 16.90 13.03 -3.52
CA GLN A 146 17.86 12.29 -4.33
C GLN A 146 17.22 11.22 -5.21
N VAL A 147 16.08 10.67 -4.79
CA VAL A 147 15.43 9.56 -5.49
C VAL A 147 13.95 9.80 -5.73
N ASN A 148 13.49 9.37 -6.91
CA ASN A 148 12.07 9.30 -7.19
C ASN A 148 11.50 8.04 -6.53
N LEU A 149 10.56 8.23 -5.60
CA LEU A 149 9.96 7.13 -4.82
C LEU A 149 9.27 6.08 -5.71
N ALA A 150 8.67 6.49 -6.82
CA ALA A 150 8.05 5.56 -7.76
C ALA A 150 9.09 4.69 -8.49
N ASP A 151 10.26 5.25 -8.78
CA ASP A 151 11.35 4.49 -9.39
C ASP A 151 11.99 3.53 -8.37
N VAL A 152 12.14 3.94 -7.11
CA VAL A 152 12.56 3.06 -6.01
C VAL A 152 11.58 1.88 -5.90
N TYR A 153 10.28 2.18 -5.85
CA TYR A 153 9.23 1.17 -5.78
C TYR A 153 9.35 0.14 -6.91
N ARG A 154 9.44 0.60 -8.16
CA ARG A 154 9.58 -0.29 -9.34
C ARG A 154 10.84 -1.14 -9.26
N ASN A 155 11.97 -0.56 -8.91
CA ASN A 155 13.25 -1.25 -8.84
C ASN A 155 13.31 -2.28 -7.69
N ILE A 156 12.49 -2.13 -6.66
CA ILE A 156 12.36 -3.13 -5.59
C ILE A 156 11.40 -4.25 -6.01
N PHE A 157 10.18 -3.90 -6.43
CA PHE A 157 9.13 -4.90 -6.61
C PHE A 157 9.20 -5.64 -7.95
N ALA A 158 9.57 -4.97 -9.03
CA ALA A 158 9.56 -5.58 -10.36
C ALA A 158 10.53 -6.77 -10.50
N PRO A 159 11.82 -6.68 -10.11
CA PRO A 159 12.71 -7.84 -10.16
C PRO A 159 12.29 -8.92 -9.15
N TYR A 160 11.78 -8.52 -7.98
CA TYR A 160 11.35 -9.46 -6.95
C TYR A 160 10.20 -10.35 -7.43
N VAL A 161 9.12 -9.76 -7.98
CA VAL A 161 8.00 -10.55 -8.51
C VAL A 161 8.42 -11.37 -9.73
N ARG A 162 9.28 -10.84 -10.62
CA ARG A 162 9.81 -11.63 -11.74
C ARG A 162 10.55 -12.88 -11.26
N GLY A 163 11.30 -12.79 -10.16
CA GLY A 163 11.99 -13.92 -9.55
C GLY A 163 11.09 -14.91 -8.81
N LEU A 164 9.86 -14.51 -8.47
CA LEU A 164 8.83 -15.37 -7.88
C LEU A 164 8.03 -16.14 -8.94
N CYS A 165 7.81 -15.53 -10.11
CA CYS A 165 7.05 -16.15 -11.18
C CYS A 165 7.81 -17.33 -11.82
N THR A 166 7.07 -18.37 -12.21
CA THR A 166 7.55 -19.38 -13.16
C THR A 166 7.52 -18.83 -14.58
N THR A 167 8.07 -19.55 -15.56
CA THR A 167 7.91 -19.22 -16.98
C THR A 167 6.45 -19.17 -17.43
N ALA A 168 5.55 -19.95 -16.80
CA ALA A 168 4.12 -19.86 -17.05
C ALA A 168 3.52 -18.59 -16.44
N GLY A 169 3.86 -18.29 -15.18
CA GLY A 169 3.44 -17.06 -14.51
C GLY A 169 3.86 -15.80 -15.26
N LEU A 170 5.13 -15.71 -15.67
CA LEU A 170 5.66 -14.56 -16.43
C LEU A 170 4.90 -14.30 -17.74
N ARG A 171 4.43 -15.36 -18.43
CA ARG A 171 3.64 -15.20 -19.66
C ARG A 171 2.25 -14.59 -19.41
N LEU A 172 1.63 -14.89 -18.27
CA LEU A 172 0.34 -14.31 -17.88
C LEU A 172 0.47 -12.81 -17.62
N VAL A 173 1.56 -12.42 -16.96
CA VAL A 173 1.69 -11.07 -16.40
C VAL A 173 2.60 -10.12 -17.20
N GLY A 174 3.16 -10.59 -18.31
CA GLY A 174 4.04 -9.78 -19.19
C GLY A 174 3.49 -8.38 -19.48
N PRO A 175 2.24 -8.23 -19.95
CA PRO A 175 1.65 -6.91 -20.24
C PRO A 175 1.46 -6.01 -19.02
N LEU A 176 1.35 -6.58 -17.81
CA LEU A 176 1.26 -5.81 -16.57
C LEU A 176 2.65 -5.26 -16.20
N PHE A 177 3.72 -6.03 -16.36
CA PHE A 177 5.07 -5.55 -16.08
C PHE A 177 5.52 -4.39 -16.97
N GLU A 178 5.03 -4.28 -18.20
CA GLU A 178 5.32 -3.15 -19.10
C GLU A 178 4.69 -1.83 -18.62
N ARG A 179 3.69 -1.92 -17.74
CA ARG A 179 2.96 -0.78 -17.18
C ARG A 179 3.46 -0.37 -15.79
N MET A 180 4.34 -1.17 -15.17
CA MET A 180 4.98 -0.87 -13.88
C MET A 180 5.84 0.36 -14.01
#